data_AF-A0A815CS29-F1
#
_entry.id   AF-A0A815CS29-F1
#
_cell.length_a   1.000
_cell.length_b   1.000
_cell.length_c   1.000
_cell.angle_alpha   90.00
_cell.angle_beta   90.00
_cell.angle_gamma   90.00
#
_symmetry.space_group_name_H-M   'P 1'
#
loop_
_entity.id
_entity.type
_entity.pdbx_description
1 polymer ?
#
loop_
_entity_poly.entity_id
_entity_poly.type
_entity_poly.pdbx_seq_one_letter_code
_entity_poly.pdbx_strand_id
1 'polypeptide(L)'
;MTKQIESEQEYNHHKQESCSEPAHLLFVTGLLPNEQCLSVLNIVLNRTNDSEIIVKSKERLIFHVGFRHFSTSPIYSQHSN
;
A
#
# COMPACT_ATOMS: atom_id res chain seq x y z
N MET A 1 -21.97 44.94 -23.27
CA MET A 1 -22.68 43.64 -23.18
C MET A 1 -21.70 42.49 -22.91
N THR A 2 -20.66 42.71 -22.10
CA THR A 2 -19.62 41.70 -21.79
C THR A 2 -19.33 41.56 -20.30
N LYS A 3 -19.84 42.49 -19.47
CA LYS A 3 -19.66 42.46 -18.02
C LYS A 3 -20.47 41.39 -17.28
N GLN A 4 -21.33 40.64 -17.98
CA GLN A 4 -22.12 39.57 -17.35
C GLN A 4 -21.49 38.18 -17.53
N ILE A 5 -20.56 38.02 -18.47
CA ILE A 5 -19.93 36.73 -18.75
C ILE A 5 -18.78 36.46 -17.76
N GLU A 6 -18.06 37.50 -17.31
CA GLU A 6 -16.96 37.36 -16.35
C GLU A 6 -17.44 36.96 -14.94
N SER A 7 -18.60 37.46 -14.50
CA SER A 7 -19.16 37.14 -13.17
C SER A 7 -19.66 35.69 -13.04
N GLU A 8 -20.05 35.05 -14.14
CA GLU A 8 -20.41 33.62 -14.14
C GLU A 8 -19.19 32.70 -14.16
N GLN A 9 -18.03 33.19 -14.62
CA GLN A 9 -16.78 32.41 -14.61
C GLN A 9 -16.13 32.37 -13.23
N GLU A 10 -16.19 33.46 -12.46
CA GLU A 10 -15.69 33.49 -11.08
C GLU A 10 -16.57 32.69 -10.09
N TYR A 11 -17.86 32.52 -10.38
CA TYR A 11 -18.76 31.68 -9.57
C TYR A 11 -18.42 30.18 -9.66
N ASN A 12 -17.88 29.74 -10.81
CA ASN A 12 -17.56 28.32 -11.03
C ASN A 12 -16.19 27.89 -10.48
N HIS A 13 -15.35 28.81 -9.99
CA HIS A 13 -14.08 28.46 -9.33
C HIS A 13 -14.24 28.13 -7.83
N HIS A 14 -15.43 28.34 -7.26
CA HIS A 14 -15.73 28.04 -5.86
C HIS A 14 -16.58 26.78 -5.66
N LYS A 15 -16.79 25.96 -6.71
CA LYS A 15 -17.07 24.54 -6.51
C LYS A 15 -15.75 23.83 -6.22
N GLN A 16 -15.23 24.16 -5.05
CA GLN A 16 -14.30 23.36 -4.32
C GLN A 16 -14.95 21.98 -4.17
N GLU A 17 -14.46 21.02 -4.95
CA GLU A 17 -14.74 19.62 -4.70
C GLU A 17 -14.32 19.36 -3.26
N SER A 18 -15.29 19.20 -2.36
CA SER A 18 -15.05 18.57 -1.08
C SER A 18 -14.73 17.11 -1.40
N CYS A 19 -13.47 16.84 -1.77
CA CYS A 19 -12.93 15.50 -1.73
C CYS A 19 -13.18 15.02 -0.30
N SER A 20 -14.16 14.15 -0.14
CA SER A 20 -14.36 13.42 1.10
C SER A 20 -13.09 12.59 1.25
N GLU A 21 -12.11 13.10 2.00
CA GLU A 21 -10.90 12.37 2.34
C GLU A 21 -11.34 10.97 2.78
N PRO A 22 -10.92 9.91 2.07
CA PRO A 22 -11.37 8.57 2.41
C PRO A 22 -10.97 8.32 3.86
N ALA A 23 -11.95 8.06 4.72
CA ALA A 23 -11.71 7.83 6.13
C ALA A 23 -10.72 6.67 6.27
N HIS A 24 -9.46 6.98 6.58
CA HIS A 24 -8.42 5.98 6.67
C HIS A 24 -8.63 5.16 7.95
N LEU A 25 -8.87 3.86 7.79
CA LEU A 25 -9.15 2.97 8.91
C LEU A 25 -7.86 2.69 9.70
N LEU A 26 -7.89 2.99 11.01
CA LEU A 26 -6.79 2.71 11.93
C LEU A 26 -7.03 1.38 12.65
N PHE A 27 -6.06 0.47 12.55
CA PHE A 27 -6.05 -0.79 13.28
C PHE A 27 -4.92 -0.79 14.31
N VAL A 28 -5.20 -1.28 15.52
CA VAL A 28 -4.22 -1.41 16.60
C VAL A 28 -4.23 -2.84 17.11
N THR A 29 -3.06 -3.45 17.23
CA THR A 29 -2.88 -4.81 17.73
C THR A 29 -1.76 -4.85 18.78
N GLY A 30 -1.88 -5.72 19.78
CA GLY A 30 -0.84 -5.96 20.78
C GLY A 30 0.24 -6.89 20.25
N LEU A 31 1.50 -6.59 20.55
CA LEU A 31 2.63 -7.46 20.20
C LEU A 31 2.79 -8.60 21.22
N LEU A 32 3.07 -9.81 20.74
CA LEU A 32 3.48 -10.92 21.60
C LEU A 32 4.94 -10.71 22.08
N PRO A 33 5.35 -11.36 23.18
CA PRO A 33 6.74 -11.33 23.61
C PRO A 33 7.71 -11.73 22.49
N ASN A 34 8.73 -10.90 22.26
CA ASN A 34 9.78 -11.04 21.23
C ASN A 34 9.33 -10.76 19.79
N GLU A 35 8.10 -10.30 19.56
CA GLU A 35 7.63 -9.94 18.23
C GLU A 35 8.17 -8.57 17.76
N GLN A 36 8.61 -7.72 18.69
CA GLN A 36 9.27 -6.44 18.40
C GLN A 36 10.73 -6.58 17.93
N CYS A 37 11.30 -7.79 18.00
CA CYS A 37 12.69 -8.05 17.65
C CYS A 37 12.85 -8.29 16.14
N LEU A 38 14.02 -7.96 15.61
CA LEU A 38 14.40 -8.31 14.25
C LEU A 38 14.92 -9.75 14.19
N SER A 39 14.46 -10.50 13.20
CA SER A 39 14.88 -11.87 12.93
C SER A 39 14.88 -12.15 11.42
N VAL A 40 15.43 -13.31 11.03
CA VAL A 40 15.32 -13.80 9.65
C VAL A 40 14.02 -14.59 9.54
N LEU A 41 13.07 -14.07 8.76
CA LEU A 41 11.79 -14.73 8.51
C LEU A 41 11.91 -15.65 7.30
N ASN A 42 11.50 -16.91 7.47
CA ASN A 42 11.32 -17.85 6.37
C ASN A 42 9.83 -17.96 6.06
N ILE A 43 9.45 -17.69 4.81
CA ILE A 43 8.07 -17.70 4.35
C ILE A 43 8.01 -18.57 3.10
N VAL A 44 7.16 -19.60 3.13
CA VAL A 44 6.84 -20.39 1.95
C VAL A 44 5.80 -19.62 1.13
N LEU A 45 6.16 -19.27 -0.10
CA LEU A 45 5.33 -18.47 -1.00
C LEU A 45 4.87 -19.34 -2.18
N ASN A 46 3.65 -19.08 -2.65
CA ASN A 46 3.18 -19.59 -3.94
C ASN A 46 2.82 -18.40 -4.84
N ARG A 47 3.09 -18.51 -6.13
CA ARG A 47 2.79 -17.46 -7.11
C ARG A 47 1.29 -17.47 -7.42
N THR A 48 0.69 -16.28 -7.44
CA THR A 48 -0.69 -16.12 -7.90
C THR A 48 -0.78 -16.28 -9.41
N ASN A 49 -1.76 -17.06 -9.88
CA ASN A 49 -1.98 -17.34 -11.32
C ASN A 49 -2.33 -16.07 -12.12
N ASP A 50 -2.86 -15.03 -11.46
CA ASP A 50 -3.33 -13.80 -12.10
C ASP A 50 -2.20 -12.84 -12.48
N SER A 51 -0.95 -13.14 -12.08
CA SER A 51 0.19 -12.26 -12.28
C SER A 51 1.22 -12.88 -13.22
N GLU A 52 1.44 -12.26 -14.38
CA GLU A 52 2.46 -12.66 -15.35
C GLU A 52 3.87 -12.11 -15.01
N ILE A 53 3.93 -11.13 -14.10
CA ILE A 53 5.17 -10.48 -13.68
C ILE A 53 6.07 -11.50 -12.97
N ILE A 54 7.29 -11.65 -13.49
CA ILE A 54 8.34 -12.47 -12.87
C ILE A 54 9.09 -11.59 -11.88
N VAL A 55 9.03 -11.98 -10.60
CA VAL A 55 9.76 -11.29 -9.54
C VAL A 55 11.15 -11.89 -9.39
N LYS A 56 12.18 -11.05 -9.47
CA LYS A 56 13.57 -11.50 -9.35
C LYS A 56 14.00 -11.56 -7.89
N SER A 57 14.94 -12.45 -7.58
CA SER A 57 15.54 -12.50 -6.24
C SER A 57 16.22 -11.17 -5.90
N LYS A 58 16.14 -10.75 -4.62
CA LYS A 58 16.64 -9.48 -4.08
C LYS A 58 15.94 -8.21 -4.61
N GLU A 59 14.88 -8.34 -5.38
CA GLU A 59 14.02 -7.21 -5.76
C GLU A 59 13.26 -6.69 -4.53
N ARG A 60 13.03 -5.37 -4.44
CA ARG A 60 12.33 -4.77 -3.30
C ARG A 60 10.82 -5.04 -3.43
N LEU A 61 10.26 -5.72 -2.43
CA LEU A 61 8.86 -6.08 -2.37
C LEU A 61 8.23 -5.60 -1.07
N ILE A 62 6.92 -5.41 -1.15
CA ILE A 62 6.07 -5.05 -0.03
C ILE A 62 5.42 -6.33 0.48
N PHE A 63 5.64 -6.63 1.76
CA PHE A 63 5.11 -7.80 2.43
C PHE A 63 3.99 -7.40 3.37
N HIS A 64 2.90 -8.16 3.32
CA HIS A 64 1.83 -8.13 4.30
C HIS A 64 1.87 -9.45 5.08
N VAL A 65 2.36 -9.40 6.32
CA VAL A 65 2.51 -10.58 7.18
C VAL A 65 1.75 -10.32 8.48
N GLY A 66 0.58 -10.96 8.63
CA GLY A 66 -0.34 -10.64 9.72
C GLY A 66 -0.75 -9.16 9.65
N PHE A 67 -0.49 -8.41 10.72
CA PHE A 67 -0.75 -6.96 10.80
C PHE A 67 0.48 -6.09 10.45
N ARG A 68 1.59 -6.70 10.00
CA ARG A 68 2.80 -5.95 9.63
C ARG A 68 2.86 -5.73 8.12
N HIS A 69 3.08 -4.47 7.75
CA HIS A 69 3.30 -4.03 6.38
C HIS A 69 4.72 -3.45 6.28
N PHE A 70 5.60 -4.08 5.50
CA PHE A 70 6.99 -3.65 5.40
C PHE A 70 7.58 -3.94 4.02
N SER A 71 8.63 -3.19 3.66
CA SER A 71 9.34 -3.34 2.40
C SER A 71 10.70 -3.99 2.63
N THR A 72 11.01 -5.08 1.91
CA THR A 72 12.31 -5.76 1.98
C THR A 72 12.70 -6.41 0.65
N SER A 73 13.95 -6.88 0.55
CA SER A 73 14.49 -7.59 -0.61
C SER A 73 14.70 -9.07 -0.25
N PRO A 74 13.74 -9.97 -0.53
CA PRO A 74 13.81 -11.36 -0.11
C PRO A 74 14.82 -12.16 -0.94
N ILE A 75 15.25 -13.29 -0.38
CA ILE A 75 16.02 -14.31 -1.10
C ILE A 75 15.10 -15.51 -1.30
N TYR A 76 14.90 -15.92 -2.55
CA TYR A 76 14.14 -17.12 -2.89
C TYR A 76 15.01 -18.36 -2.81
N SER A 77 14.45 -19.42 -2.23
CA SER A 77 15.05 -20.74 -2.13
C SER A 77 14.01 -21.83 -2.45
N GLN A 78 14.49 -23.03 -2.81
CA GLN A 78 13.63 -24.19 -2.96
C GLN A 78 13.18 -24.69 -1.59
N HIS A 79 11.90 -25.08 -1.48
CA HIS A 79 11.40 -25.78 -0.30
C HIS A 79 11.71 -27.28 -0.41
N SER A 80 12.67 -27.75 0.38
CA SER A 80 13.05 -29.17 0.51
C SER A 80 12.75 -29.67 1.93
N ASN A 81 12.29 -30.92 2.07
CA ASN A 81 12.14 -31.64 3.34
C ASN A 81 13.37 -32.48 3.65
#